data_AF-A0A366LE87-F1
#
_entry.id   AF-A0A366LE87-F1
#
_cell.length_a   1.000
_cell.length_b   1.000
_cell.length_c   1.000
_cell.angle_alpha   90.00
_cell.angle_beta   90.00
_cell.angle_gamma   90.00
#
_symmetry.space_group_name_H-M   'P 1'
#
loop_
_entity.id
_entity.type
_entity.pdbx_description
1 polymer ?
#
loop_
_entity_poly.entity_id
_entity_poly.type
_entity_poly.pdbx_seq_one_letter_code
_entity_poly.pdbx_strand_id
1 'polypeptide(L)'
;MAFERVAVTAEQVLTYRLPAAPPKATDRRSFSGTATTQAEALPPDVLAALVRTAIEAHRDPVTHQQVLAREAADRHMICDRLGRWEDLGRPPAT
;
A
#
# COMPACT_ATOMS: atom_id res chain seq x y z
N MET A 1 -2.92 -1.37 -20.54
CA MET A 1 -2.71 -1.63 -19.10
C MET A 1 -1.47 -2.49 -18.98
N ALA A 2 -0.47 -2.08 -18.21
CA ALA A 2 0.76 -2.84 -18.02
C ALA A 2 0.74 -3.48 -16.63
N PHE A 3 1.21 -4.71 -16.51
CA PHE A 3 1.40 -5.40 -15.25
C PHE A 3 2.87 -5.31 -14.84
N GLU A 4 3.14 -4.79 -13.66
CA GLU A 4 4.49 -4.68 -13.11
C GLU A 4 4.79 -5.84 -12.16
N ARG A 5 5.97 -6.45 -12.30
CA ARG A 5 6.49 -7.45 -11.36
C ARG A 5 7.58 -6.80 -10.53
N VAL A 6 7.25 -6.42 -9.30
CA VAL A 6 8.21 -5.89 -8.34
C VAL A 6 8.95 -7.04 -7.67
N ALA A 7 10.27 -6.97 -7.63
CA ALA A 7 11.13 -7.98 -7.01
C ALA A 7 12.30 -7.32 -6.28
N VAL A 8 12.89 -8.04 -5.33
CA VAL A 8 14.12 -7.60 -4.68
C VAL A 8 15.25 -7.56 -5.71
N THR A 9 15.93 -6.42 -5.79
CA THR A 9 17.04 -6.21 -6.73
C THR A 9 18.37 -6.69 -6.15
N ALA A 10 19.36 -6.95 -7.02
CA ALA A 10 20.70 -7.30 -6.58
C ALA A 10 21.35 -6.19 -5.73
N GLU A 11 21.07 -4.93 -6.05
CA GLU A 11 21.52 -3.79 -5.23
C GLU A 11 20.91 -3.82 -3.84
N GLN A 12 19.60 -4.07 -3.71
CA GLN A 12 18.94 -4.20 -2.42
C GLN A 12 19.50 -5.38 -1.60
N VAL A 13 19.83 -6.51 -2.25
CA VAL A 13 20.50 -7.63 -1.58
C VAL A 13 21.82 -7.20 -0.94
N LEU A 14 22.64 -6.44 -1.66
CA LEU A 14 23.92 -5.96 -1.15
C LEU A 14 23.74 -4.89 -0.06
N THR A 15 22.87 -3.92 -0.28
CA THR A 15 22.61 -2.80 0.64
C THR A 15 22.07 -3.28 1.98
N TYR A 16 21.11 -4.20 1.97
CA TYR A 16 20.49 -4.73 3.19
C TYR A 16 21.15 -6.02 3.68
N ARG A 17 22.23 -6.48 3.03
CA ARG A 17 22.97 -7.72 3.35
C ARG A 17 22.04 -8.93 3.49
N LEU A 18 21.13 -9.08 2.53
CA LEU A 18 20.10 -10.10 2.58
C LEU A 18 20.69 -11.50 2.42
N PRO A 19 20.17 -12.51 3.16
CA PRO A 19 20.53 -13.90 2.93
C PRO A 19 20.17 -14.30 1.50
N ALA A 20 21.10 -14.96 0.83
CA ALA A 20 20.94 -15.40 -0.55
C ALA A 20 21.24 -16.90 -0.66
N ALA A 21 20.55 -17.56 -1.59
CA ALA A 21 20.69 -18.97 -1.89
C ALA A 21 20.85 -19.18 -3.40
N PRO A 22 21.47 -20.28 -3.86
CA PRO A 22 21.45 -20.60 -5.27
C PRO A 22 20.01 -20.84 -5.76
N PRO A 23 19.68 -20.52 -7.02
CA PRO A 23 18.38 -20.84 -7.61
C PRO A 23 18.12 -22.35 -7.56
N LYS A 24 16.85 -22.74 -7.40
CA LYS A 24 16.47 -24.15 -7.46
C LYS A 24 16.77 -24.70 -8.84
N ALA A 25 17.50 -25.81 -8.91
CA ALA A 25 17.83 -26.49 -10.17
C ALA A 25 16.60 -26.89 -11.01
N THR A 26 15.44 -27.05 -10.36
CA THR A 26 14.17 -27.41 -11.01
C THR A 26 13.31 -26.21 -11.39
N ASP A 27 13.66 -24.99 -10.97
CA ASP A 27 12.93 -23.80 -11.37
C ASP A 27 13.30 -23.41 -12.82
N ARG A 28 12.36 -23.64 -13.74
CA ARG A 28 12.52 -23.38 -15.17
C ARG A 28 12.02 -22.01 -15.60
N ARG A 29 11.55 -21.18 -14.67
CA ARG A 29 11.17 -19.80 -14.98
C ARG A 29 12.42 -19.04 -15.40
N SER A 30 12.29 -18.11 -16.36
CA SER A 30 13.41 -17.29 -16.81
C SER A 30 13.95 -16.47 -15.64
N PHE A 31 15.12 -16.85 -15.14
CA PHE A 31 15.87 -16.15 -14.11
C PHE A 31 17.32 -16.06 -14.56
N SER A 32 17.80 -14.83 -14.79
CA SER A 32 19.17 -14.57 -15.24
C SER A 32 20.14 -14.31 -14.08
N GLY A 33 19.67 -14.29 -12.84
CA GLY A 33 20.51 -14.08 -11.65
C GLY A 33 21.24 -15.34 -11.19
N THR A 34 22.30 -15.15 -10.41
CA THR A 34 23.12 -16.24 -9.86
C THR A 34 22.71 -16.66 -8.44
N ALA A 35 21.89 -15.86 -7.78
CA ALA A 35 21.39 -16.12 -6.43
C ALA A 35 19.97 -15.57 -6.27
N THR A 36 19.17 -16.23 -5.44
CA THR A 36 17.83 -15.82 -5.04
C THR A 36 17.83 -15.36 -3.59
N THR A 37 16.95 -14.42 -3.28
CA THR A 37 16.61 -14.05 -1.91
C THR A 37 15.10 -14.07 -1.75
N GLN A 38 14.61 -14.11 -0.53
CA GLN A 38 13.20 -13.97 -0.23
C GLN A 38 12.86 -12.50 0.03
N ALA A 39 11.69 -12.04 -0.40
CA ALA A 39 11.30 -10.64 -0.21
C ALA A 39 11.14 -10.29 1.28
N GLU A 40 10.63 -11.23 2.07
CA GLU A 40 10.50 -11.12 3.53
C GLU A 40 11.85 -11.08 4.29
N ALA A 41 12.98 -11.25 3.59
CA ALA A 41 14.29 -11.03 4.18
C ALA A 41 14.63 -9.54 4.34
N LEU A 42 13.95 -8.65 3.60
CA LEU A 42 14.06 -7.21 3.79
C LEU A 42 13.56 -6.80 5.19
N PRO A 43 14.12 -5.71 5.78
CA PRO A 43 13.53 -5.11 6.97
C PRO A 43 12.02 -4.82 6.77
N PRO A 44 11.15 -5.09 7.75
CA PRO A 44 9.70 -4.98 7.57
C PRO A 44 9.21 -3.60 7.13
N ASP A 45 9.82 -2.54 7.66
CA ASP A 45 9.56 -1.15 7.31
C ASP A 45 9.96 -0.83 5.86
N VAL A 46 11.11 -1.34 5.43
CA VAL A 46 11.60 -1.20 4.04
C VAL A 46 10.68 -1.94 3.07
N LEU A 47 10.32 -3.18 3.37
CA LEU A 47 9.40 -3.95 2.53
C LEU A 47 8.04 -3.25 2.42
N ALA A 48 7.49 -2.76 3.54
CA ALA A 48 6.24 -2.02 3.55
C ALA A 48 6.31 -0.75 2.70
N ALA A 49 7.41 0.01 2.79
CA ALA A 49 7.61 1.22 1.99
C ALA A 49 7.70 0.93 0.48
N LEU A 50 8.44 -0.12 0.09
CA LEU A 50 8.57 -0.53 -1.31
C LEU A 50 7.23 -0.96 -1.90
N VAL A 51 6.48 -1.80 -1.18
CA VAL A 51 5.15 -2.26 -1.61
C VAL A 51 4.19 -1.09 -1.72
N ARG A 52 4.17 -0.18 -0.73
CA ARG A 52 3.33 1.01 -0.76
C ARG A 52 3.64 1.89 -1.97
N THR A 53 4.92 2.16 -2.21
CA THR A 53 5.37 2.98 -3.33
C THR A 53 4.95 2.38 -4.67
N ALA A 54 5.15 1.07 -4.87
CA ALA A 54 4.75 0.39 -6.09
C ALA A 54 3.23 0.45 -6.33
N ILE A 55 2.43 0.21 -5.28
CA ILE A 55 0.97 0.29 -5.38
C ILE A 55 0.53 1.71 -5.72
N GLU A 56 1.09 2.71 -5.04
CA GLU A 56 0.72 4.12 -5.24
C GLU A 56 1.15 4.64 -6.62
N ALA A 57 2.24 4.14 -7.20
CA ALA A 57 2.67 4.48 -8.56
C ALA A 57 1.65 4.06 -9.64
N HIS A 58 0.81 3.07 -9.37
CA HIS A 58 -0.26 2.65 -10.28
C HIS A 58 -1.57 3.44 -10.11
N ARG A 59 -1.60 4.41 -9.19
CA ARG A 59 -2.79 5.21 -8.91
C ARG A 59 -2.67 6.60 -9.51
N ASP A 60 -3.76 7.12 -10.07
CA ASP A 60 -3.82 8.55 -10.39
C ASP A 60 -3.92 9.39 -9.10
N PRO A 61 -2.91 10.21 -8.77
CA PRO A 61 -2.91 11.00 -7.54
C PRO A 61 -4.00 12.07 -7.53
N VAL A 62 -4.42 12.57 -8.69
CA VAL A 62 -5.49 13.58 -8.77
C VAL A 62 -6.84 12.97 -8.40
N THR A 63 -7.20 11.87 -9.05
CA THR A 63 -8.43 11.12 -8.74
C THR A 63 -8.42 10.65 -7.29
N HIS A 64 -7.28 10.21 -6.75
CA HIS A 64 -7.15 9.87 -5.32
C HIS A 64 -7.62 11.02 -4.43
N GLN A 65 -7.03 12.20 -4.59
CA GLN A 65 -7.30 13.33 -3.72
C GLN A 65 -8.76 13.81 -3.85
N GLN A 66 -9.31 13.78 -5.06
CA GLN A 66 -10.72 14.10 -5.29
C GLN A 66 -11.66 13.16 -4.53
N VAL A 67 -11.38 11.85 -4.56
CA VAL A 67 -12.17 10.85 -3.82
C VAL A 67 -12.09 11.08 -2.31
N LEU A 68 -10.90 11.32 -1.77
CA LEU A 68 -10.75 11.60 -0.33
C LEU A 68 -11.45 12.88 0.10
N ALA A 69 -11.34 13.96 -0.69
CA ALA A 69 -12.02 15.22 -0.40
C ALA A 69 -13.54 15.05 -0.40
N ARG A 70 -14.07 14.26 -1.35
CA ARG A 70 -15.49 13.95 -1.42
C ARG A 70 -15.94 13.13 -0.21
N GLU A 71 -15.20 12.08 0.15
CA GLU A 71 -15.48 11.25 1.32
C GLU A 71 -15.52 12.08 2.61
N ALA A 72 -14.58 13.01 2.80
CA ALA A 72 -14.55 13.89 3.96
C ALA A 72 -15.78 14.82 4.03
N ALA A 73 -16.18 15.41 2.90
CA ALA A 73 -17.39 16.24 2.81
C ALA A 73 -18.66 15.42 3.10
N ASP A 74 -18.76 14.21 2.55
CA ASP A 74 -19.89 13.32 2.77
C ASP A 74 -19.98 12.90 4.25
N ARG A 75 -18.84 12.58 4.88
CA ARG A 75 -18.77 12.28 6.32
C ARG A 75 -19.24 13.46 7.17
N HIS A 76 -18.77 14.67 6.87
CA HIS A 76 -19.17 15.88 7.59
C HIS A 76 -20.69 16.12 7.48
N MET A 77 -21.24 16.06 6.26
CA MET A 77 -22.67 16.19 6.02
C MET A 77 -23.50 15.17 6.81
N ILE A 78 -23.06 13.91 6.88
CA ILE A 78 -23.75 12.87 7.64
C ILE A 78 -23.72 13.18 9.13
N CYS A 79 -22.56 13.52 9.68
CA CYS A 79 -22.41 13.89 11.09
C CYS A 79 -23.28 15.09 11.46
N ASP A 80 -23.29 16.15 10.64
CA ASP A 80 -24.11 17.34 10.87
C ASP A 80 -25.60 17.02 10.84
N ARG A 81 -26.03 16.17 9.89
CA ARG A 81 -27.43 15.75 9.80
C ARG A 81 -27.85 14.92 11.00
N LEU A 82 -26.99 14.03 11.49
CA LEU A 82 -27.25 13.21 12.67
C LEU A 82 -27.29 14.05 13.95
N GLY A 83 -26.35 14.98 14.15
CA GLY A 83 -26.38 15.89 15.30
C GLY A 83 -27.66 16.73 15.33
N ARG A 84 -28.09 17.24 14.17
CA ARG A 84 -29.39 17.93 14.07
C ARG A 84 -30.59 17.03 14.39
N TRP A 85 -30.53 15.74 14.08
CA TRP A 85 -31.61 14.80 14.44
C TRP A 85 -31.66 14.55 15.94
N GLU A 86 -30.51 14.45 16.60
CA GLU A 86 -30.41 14.32 18.05
C GLU A 86 -30.95 15.58 18.76
N ASP A 87 -30.65 16.76 18.23
CA ASP A 87 -31.15 18.04 18.77
C ASP A 87 -32.67 18.18 18.63
N LEU A 88 -33.25 17.75 17.49
CA LEU A 88 -34.70 17.79 17.27
C LEU A 88 -35.46 16.76 18.11
N GLY A 89 -34.80 15.69 18.54
CA GLY A 89 -35.38 14.62 19.37
C GLY A 89 -35.23 14.83 20.88
N ARG A 90 -34.43 15.82 21.32
CA ARG A 90 -34.20 16.08 22.75
C ARG A 90 -35.31 17.00 23.31
N PRO A 91 -36.10 16.55 24.31
CA PRO A 91 -37.08 17.43 24.94
C PRO A 91 -36.37 18.60 25.67
N PRO A 92 -36.99 19.78 25.77
CA PRO A 92 -36.38 20.95 26.41
C PRO A 92 -36.05 20.64 27.88
N ALA A 93 -34.88 21.08 28.34
CA ALA A 93 -34.46 20.93 29.73
C ALA A 93 -35.37 21.80 30.63
N THR A 94 -36.10 21.14 31.53
CA THR A 94 -36.90 21.75 32.62
C THR A 94 -36.05 22.36 33.70
#